data_AF-A0A0H2RKI6-F1
#
_entry.id   AF-A0A0H2RKI6-F1
#
_cell.length_a   1.000
_cell.length_b   1.000
_cell.length_c   1.000
_cell.angle_alpha   90.00
_cell.angle_beta   90.00
_cell.angle_gamma   90.00
#
_symmetry.space_group_name_H-M   'P 1'
#
loop_
_entity.id
_entity.type
_entity.pdbx_description
1 polymer ?
#
loop_
_entity_poly.entity_id
_entity_poly.type
_entity_poly.pdbx_seq_one_letter_code
_entity_poly.pdbx_strand_id
1 'polypeptide(L)'
;DFYAYLEKCGKLLSKPRLHKCLRFGGIIWRLAMLFLNLDGTIDAAPSPDALNHPQEIIGGEPLIDDGVTKEELNLLIGAFKVSYEQGNRSTTQYSYWPPHHIWMKNGCNVGAWTPDNEDWF
;
A
#
# COMPACT_ATOMS: atom_id res chain seq x y z
N ASP A 1 9.97 16.32 2.02
CA ASP A 1 11.29 15.70 2.21
C ASP A 1 11.13 14.20 2.01
N PHE A 2 11.98 13.62 1.17
CA PHE A 2 11.92 12.22 0.76
C PHE A 2 12.32 11.26 1.90
N TYR A 3 13.33 11.61 2.71
CA TYR A 3 13.77 10.76 3.81
C TYR A 3 12.70 10.65 4.91
N ALA A 4 12.02 11.75 5.22
CA ALA A 4 10.89 11.76 6.13
C ALA A 4 9.70 10.92 5.61
N TYR A 5 9.55 10.78 4.29
CA TYR A 5 8.59 9.86 3.69
C TYR A 5 9.00 8.39 3.92
N LEU A 6 10.27 8.05 3.68
CA LEU A 6 10.78 6.68 3.90
C LEU A 6 10.59 6.22 5.36
N GLU A 7 10.90 7.09 6.32
CA GLU A 7 10.71 6.78 7.75
C GLU A 7 9.22 6.53 8.09
N LYS A 8 8.32 7.33 7.50
CA LYS A 8 6.87 7.13 7.67
C LYS A 8 6.40 5.82 7.05
N CYS A 9 6.93 5.44 5.89
CA CYS A 9 6.61 4.15 5.27
C CYS A 9 7.07 2.97 6.14
N GLY A 10 8.27 3.04 6.73
CA GLY A 10 8.73 2.03 7.68
C GLY A 10 7.80 1.89 8.89
N LYS A 11 7.39 3.01 9.50
CA LYS A 11 6.42 3.02 10.63
C LYS A 11 5.01 2.56 10.23
N LEU A 12 4.63 2.77 8.97
CA LEU A 12 3.33 2.38 8.45
C LEU A 12 3.31 0.85 8.24
N LEU A 13 4.30 0.32 7.54
CA LEU A 13 4.40 -1.11 7.23
C LEU A 13 4.85 -1.96 8.41
N SER A 14 5.36 -1.38 9.50
CA SER A 14 5.56 -2.11 10.76
C SER A 14 4.23 -2.59 11.40
N LYS A 15 3.08 -2.12 10.91
CA LYS A 15 1.76 -2.57 11.38
C LYS A 15 1.37 -3.87 10.66
N PRO A 16 1.12 -4.98 11.38
CA PRO A 16 0.81 -6.27 10.76
C PRO A 16 -0.38 -6.24 9.79
N ARG A 17 -1.42 -5.42 10.06
CA ARG A 17 -2.56 -5.26 9.14
C ARG A 17 -2.14 -4.78 7.75
N LEU A 18 -1.09 -3.96 7.66
CA LEU A 18 -0.62 -3.41 6.39
C LEU A 18 0.31 -4.34 5.62
N HIS A 19 0.64 -5.52 6.18
CA HIS A 19 1.27 -6.58 5.41
C HIS A 19 0.33 -7.11 4.30
N LYS A 20 -0.98 -6.84 4.38
CA LYS A 20 -1.94 -7.06 3.29
C LYS A 20 -1.54 -6.34 1.99
N CYS A 21 -0.71 -5.30 2.05
CA CYS A 21 -0.11 -4.66 0.87
C CYS A 21 0.68 -5.67 -0.01
N LEU A 22 1.19 -6.77 0.56
CA LEU A 22 1.84 -7.85 -0.19
C LEU A 22 0.87 -8.62 -1.11
N ARG A 23 -0.44 -8.53 -0.89
CA ARG A 23 -1.46 -9.15 -1.77
C ARG A 23 -1.77 -8.30 -3.00
N PHE A 24 -1.30 -7.05 -3.04
CA PHE A 24 -1.42 -6.22 -4.23
C PHE A 24 -0.41 -6.66 -5.28
N GLY A 25 -0.59 -6.19 -6.52
CA GLY A 25 0.45 -6.22 -7.53
C GLY A 25 1.10 -4.84 -7.71
N GLY A 26 2.14 -4.79 -8.52
CA GLY A 26 2.74 -3.52 -8.96
C GLY A 26 3.44 -2.76 -7.83
N ILE A 27 3.36 -1.43 -7.90
CA ILE A 27 4.13 -0.54 -7.04
C ILE A 27 3.83 -0.69 -5.54
N ILE A 28 2.58 -1.00 -5.18
CA ILE A 28 2.19 -1.20 -3.77
C ILE A 28 2.89 -2.41 -3.19
N TRP A 29 2.96 -3.50 -3.96
CA TRP A 29 3.69 -4.70 -3.58
C TRP A 29 5.19 -4.42 -3.50
N ARG A 30 5.77 -3.74 -4.49
CA ARG A 30 7.22 -3.46 -4.49
C ARG A 30 7.63 -2.58 -3.30
N LEU A 31 6.79 -1.61 -2.93
CA LEU A 31 6.99 -0.80 -1.72
C LEU A 31 6.83 -1.64 -0.46
N ALA A 32 5.80 -2.50 -0.37
CA ALA A 32 5.66 -3.40 0.76
C ALA A 32 6.91 -4.28 0.94
N MET A 33 7.42 -4.85 -0.15
CA MET A 33 8.65 -5.65 -0.18
C MET A 33 9.88 -4.88 0.30
N LEU A 34 10.02 -3.61 -0.11
CA LEU A 34 11.15 -2.76 0.26
C LEU A 34 11.26 -2.57 1.79
N PHE A 35 10.13 -2.40 2.48
CA PHE A 35 10.14 -2.08 3.91
C PHE A 35 9.90 -3.30 4.81
N LEU A 36 9.29 -4.38 4.29
CA LEU A 36 8.92 -5.53 5.12
C LEU A 36 10.03 -6.55 5.33
N ASN A 37 11.19 -6.46 4.64
CA ASN A 37 12.32 -7.40 4.77
C ASN A 37 11.86 -8.85 5.02
N LEU A 38 11.55 -9.57 3.95
CA LEU A 38 10.83 -10.85 3.95
C LEU A 38 11.40 -11.97 4.84
N ASP A 39 12.59 -11.84 5.40
CA ASP A 39 13.22 -12.87 6.24
C ASP A 39 12.51 -13.11 7.59
N GLY A 40 11.60 -12.24 8.06
CA GLY A 40 10.94 -12.43 9.36
C GLY A 40 9.46 -12.03 9.47
N THR A 41 8.88 -11.45 8.42
CA THR A 41 7.52 -10.87 8.46
C THR A 41 6.43 -11.78 7.91
N ILE A 42 6.79 -12.81 7.12
CA ILE A 42 5.83 -13.78 6.57
C ILE A 42 5.26 -14.69 7.67
N ASP A 43 6.06 -15.01 8.70
CA ASP A 43 5.63 -15.85 9.82
C ASP A 43 4.63 -15.18 10.76
N ALA A 44 4.33 -13.89 10.57
CA ALA A 44 3.44 -13.10 11.42
C ALA A 44 2.05 -12.80 10.80
N ALA A 45 1.66 -13.45 9.69
CA ALA A 45 0.31 -13.30 9.13
C ALA A 45 -0.52 -14.59 9.35
N PRO A 46 -1.67 -14.53 10.04
CA PRO A 46 -2.63 -13.42 10.11
C PRO A 46 -2.49 -12.53 11.35
N SER A 47 -3.09 -11.33 11.31
CA SER A 47 -3.34 -10.52 12.51
C SER A 47 -3.99 -11.38 13.61
N PRO A 48 -3.63 -11.23 14.89
CA PRO A 48 -4.35 -11.86 16.00
C PRO A 48 -5.87 -11.61 15.95
N ASP A 49 -6.31 -10.46 15.42
CA ASP A 49 -7.73 -10.17 15.22
C ASP A 49 -8.42 -11.10 14.21
N ALA A 50 -7.68 -11.64 13.23
CA ALA A 50 -8.18 -12.66 12.31
C ALA A 50 -8.12 -14.09 12.90
N LEU A 51 -7.39 -14.29 14.00
CA LEU A 51 -7.24 -15.58 14.69
C LEU A 51 -8.18 -15.72 15.89
N ASN A 52 -8.66 -14.62 16.48
CA ASN A 52 -9.51 -14.63 17.67
C ASN A 52 -10.98 -15.04 17.42
N HIS A 53 -11.37 -15.24 16.16
CA HIS A 53 -12.69 -15.75 15.81
C HIS A 53 -12.57 -16.91 14.80
N PRO A 54 -12.94 -18.15 15.17
CA PRO A 54 -13.20 -19.19 14.17
C PRO A 54 -14.38 -18.71 13.31
N GLN A 55 -14.12 -18.37 12.04
CA GLN A 55 -15.18 -18.09 11.08
C GLN A 55 -15.75 -19.43 10.58
N GLU A 56 -16.68 -19.99 11.35
CA GLU A 56 -17.49 -21.10 10.87
C GLU A 56 -18.43 -20.60 9.76
N ILE A 57 -18.27 -21.19 8.57
CA ILE A 57 -19.09 -20.90 7.40
C ILE A 57 -20.42 -21.65 7.56
N ILE A 58 -21.35 -21.08 8.32
CA ILE A 58 -22.76 -21.46 8.28
C ILE A 58 -23.62 -20.19 8.36
N GLY A 59 -24.00 -19.65 7.20
CA GLY A 59 -25.16 -18.75 7.07
C GLY A 59 -25.09 -17.37 7.74
N GLY A 60 -23.91 -16.81 8.02
CA GLY A 60 -23.74 -15.49 8.64
C GLY A 60 -23.18 -14.43 7.70
N GLU A 61 -23.64 -13.20 7.86
CA GLU A 61 -23.27 -11.91 7.22
C GLU A 61 -21.85 -11.81 6.61
N PRO A 62 -21.66 -11.03 5.52
CA PRO A 62 -20.38 -10.92 4.83
C PRO A 62 -19.29 -10.41 5.78
N LEU A 63 -18.27 -11.24 6.00
CA LEU A 63 -17.07 -10.89 6.72
C LEU A 63 -16.31 -9.84 5.91
N ILE A 64 -16.35 -8.60 6.38
CA ILE A 64 -15.63 -7.48 5.79
C ILE A 64 -14.15 -7.71 6.11
N ASP A 65 -13.37 -8.18 5.12
CA ASP A 65 -11.92 -8.13 5.21
C ASP A 65 -11.52 -6.67 5.45
N ASP A 66 -10.82 -6.38 6.56
CA ASP A 66 -10.25 -5.07 6.85
C ASP A 66 -9.17 -4.74 5.81
N GLY A 67 -9.61 -4.34 4.61
CA GLY A 67 -8.75 -4.02 3.48
C GLY A 67 -7.81 -2.85 3.81
N VAL A 68 -6.80 -2.68 2.97
CA VAL A 68 -5.94 -1.50 3.05
C VAL A 68 -6.75 -0.29 2.57
N THR A 69 -6.86 0.75 3.40
CA THR A 69 -7.68 1.92 3.05
C THR A 69 -7.01 2.74 1.96
N LYS A 70 -7.80 3.55 1.24
CA LYS A 70 -7.28 4.44 0.20
C LYS A 70 -6.27 5.44 0.77
N GLU A 71 -6.50 5.89 1.99
CA GLU A 71 -5.63 6.80 2.73
C GLU A 71 -4.27 6.16 3.01
N GLU A 72 -4.26 4.88 3.39
CA GLU A 72 -3.03 4.11 3.63
C GLU A 72 -2.25 3.88 2.35
N LEU A 73 -2.93 3.55 1.25
CA LEU A 73 -2.30 3.47 -0.07
C LEU A 73 -1.73 4.82 -0.51
N ASN A 74 -2.44 5.91 -0.25
CA ASN A 74 -1.97 7.27 -0.54
C ASN A 74 -0.72 7.64 0.28
N LEU A 75 -0.69 7.27 1.56
CA LEU A 75 0.49 7.46 2.40
C LEU A 75 1.68 6.64 1.88
N LEU A 76 1.43 5.39 1.46
CA LEU A 76 2.48 4.49 0.96
C LEU A 76 3.12 5.00 -0.34
N ILE A 77 2.33 5.54 -1.28
CA ILE A 77 2.86 6.18 -2.50
C ILE A 77 3.46 7.57 -2.25
N GLY A 78 3.41 8.05 -0.99
CA GLY A 78 3.94 9.34 -0.60
C GLY A 78 3.13 10.51 -1.16
N ALA A 79 1.80 10.38 -1.22
CA ALA A 79 0.94 11.44 -1.69
C ALA A 79 0.88 12.61 -0.69
N PHE A 80 1.05 13.83 -1.19
CA PHE A 80 0.89 15.07 -0.43
C PHE A 80 0.13 16.11 -1.27
N LYS A 81 -0.53 17.03 -0.58
CA LYS A 81 -1.35 18.07 -1.19
C LYS A 81 -0.68 19.42 -0.99
N VAL A 82 -0.61 20.22 -2.04
CA VAL A 82 -0.11 21.59 -2.00
C VAL A 82 -1.25 22.53 -2.38
N SER A 83 -1.58 23.44 -1.46
CA SER A 83 -2.55 24.52 -1.70
C SER A 83 -1.77 25.79 -2.07
N TYR A 84 -2.14 26.40 -3.19
CA TYR A 84 -1.59 27.69 -3.61
C TYR A 84 -2.52 28.81 -3.15
N GLU A 85 -1.97 29.86 -2.54
CA GLU A 85 -2.75 30.97 -1.97
C GLU A 85 -3.30 31.93 -3.03
N GLN A 86 -2.79 31.90 -4.27
CA GLN A 86 -3.18 32.85 -5.32
C GLN A 86 -4.36 32.35 -6.17
N GLY A 87 -5.54 32.93 -5.89
CA GLY A 87 -6.61 33.15 -6.86
C GLY A 87 -7.51 31.96 -7.20
N ASN A 88 -7.01 30.73 -7.10
CA ASN A 88 -7.81 29.53 -7.33
C ASN A 88 -7.54 28.52 -6.22
N ARG A 89 -8.58 28.14 -5.45
CA ARG A 89 -8.52 27.17 -4.34
C ARG A 89 -8.27 25.73 -4.83
N SER A 90 -7.59 25.55 -5.96
CA SER A 90 -7.21 24.25 -6.49
C SER A 90 -6.08 23.68 -5.65
N THR A 91 -6.38 22.61 -4.93
CA THR A 91 -5.38 21.81 -4.23
C THR A 91 -4.78 20.80 -5.22
N THR A 92 -3.49 20.92 -5.52
CA THR A 92 -2.81 19.96 -6.39
C THR A 92 -2.23 18.83 -5.54
N GLN A 93 -2.51 17.59 -5.93
CA GLN A 93 -1.95 16.40 -5.30
C GLN A 93 -0.71 15.94 -6.05
N TYR A 94 0.37 15.74 -5.31
CA TYR A 94 1.63 15.18 -5.78
C TYR A 94 1.88 13.84 -5.08
N SER A 95 2.66 12.95 -5.67
CA SER A 95 3.11 11.70 -5.03
C SER A 95 4.49 11.32 -5.53
N TYR A 96 5.27 10.62 -4.71
CA TYR A 96 6.58 10.10 -5.12
C TYR A 96 6.43 8.91 -6.07
N TRP A 97 5.41 8.08 -5.85
CA TRP A 97 5.11 6.92 -6.66
C TRP A 97 3.77 7.06 -7.38
N PRO A 98 3.57 6.39 -8.53
CA PRO A 98 2.29 6.40 -9.23
C PRO A 98 1.19 5.79 -8.34
N PRO A 99 -0.01 6.41 -8.28
CA PRO A 99 -1.15 5.81 -7.59
C PRO A 99 -1.50 4.44 -8.17
N HIS A 100 -1.96 3.51 -7.33
CA HIS A 100 -2.24 2.13 -7.75
C HIS A 100 -3.20 2.06 -8.97
N HIS A 101 -4.26 2.87 -9.00
CA HIS A 101 -5.19 2.91 -10.13
C HIS A 101 -4.59 3.43 -11.44
N ILE A 102 -3.51 4.23 -11.38
CA ILE A 102 -2.75 4.69 -12.55
C ILE A 102 -1.79 3.59 -13.00
N TRP A 103 -1.10 2.94 -12.06
CA TRP A 103 -0.26 1.79 -12.33
C TRP A 103 -1.03 0.68 -13.03
N MET A 104 -2.23 0.33 -12.54
CA MET A 104 -3.03 -0.74 -13.12
C MET A 104 -3.46 -0.49 -14.58
N LYS A 105 -3.48 0.78 -15.02
CA LYS A 105 -3.88 1.19 -16.36
C LYS A 105 -2.71 1.46 -17.29
N ASN A 106 -1.48 1.48 -16.78
CA ASN A 106 -0.30 1.75 -17.58
C ASN A 106 0.21 0.46 -18.26
N GLY A 107 1.13 0.60 -19.22
CA GLY A 107 1.74 -0.53 -19.91
C GLY A 107 2.68 -1.38 -19.06
N CYS A 108 3.03 -0.93 -17.84
CA CYS A 108 3.90 -1.65 -16.91
C CYS A 108 3.16 -2.78 -16.18
N ASN A 109 1.82 -2.74 -16.16
CA ASN A 109 1.00 -3.80 -15.60
C ASN A 109 0.80 -4.96 -16.59
N VAL A 110 1.81 -5.83 -16.69
CA VAL A 110 1.74 -7.07 -17.50
C VAL A 110 1.30 -8.30 -16.70
N GLY A 111 0.72 -8.10 -15.52
CA GLY A 111 0.28 -9.17 -14.61
C GLY A 111 1.34 -9.69 -13.64
N ALA A 112 2.59 -9.26 -13.77
CA ALA A 112 3.68 -9.57 -12.84
C ALA A 112 4.65 -8.38 -12.71
N TRP A 113 5.48 -8.39 -11.67
CA TRP A 113 6.58 -7.44 -11.54
C TRP A 113 7.76 -7.92 -12.39
N THR A 114 8.08 -7.18 -13.47
CA THR A 114 9.12 -7.54 -14.45
C THR A 114 10.48 -6.92 -14.09
N PRO A 115 11.59 -7.39 -14.70
CA PRO A 115 12.89 -6.72 -14.59
C PRO A 115 12.83 -5.25 -15.02
N ASP A 116 12.13 -4.92 -16.11
CA ASP A 116 11.95 -3.53 -16.54
C ASP A 116 11.24 -2.65 -15.48
N ASN A 117 10.31 -3.24 -14.71
CA ASN A 117 9.66 -2.55 -13.60
C ASN A 117 10.61 -2.32 -12.42
N GLU A 118 11.58 -3.23 -12.21
CA GLU A 118 12.63 -3.08 -11.20
C GLU A 118 13.66 -2.03 -11.61
N ASP A 119 14.06 -1.98 -12.89
CA ASP A 119 15.00 -0.98 -13.41
C ASP A 119 14.41 0.44 -13.36
N TRP A 120 13.08 0.56 -13.50
CA TRP A 120 12.37 1.83 -13.36
C TRP A 120 12.20 2.29 -11.90
N PHE A 121 12.12 1.34 -10.96
CA PHE A 121 11.82 1.59 -9.54
C PHE A 121 13.03 2.11 -8.76
#